data_AF-A0A438CUW5-F1
#
_entry.id   AF-A0A438CUW5-F1
#
_cell.length_a   1.000
_cell.length_b   1.000
_cell.length_c   1.000
_cell.angle_alpha   90.00
_cell.angle_beta   90.00
_cell.angle_gamma   90.00
#
_symmetry.space_group_name_H-M   'P 1'
#
loop_
_entity.id
_entity.type
_entity.pdbx_description
1 polymer ?
#
loop_
_entity_poly.entity_id
_entity_poly.type
_entity_poly.pdbx_seq_one_letter_code
_entity_poly.pdbx_strand_id
1 'polypeptide(L)'
;MIFSWLVNSMELEIGQTYMYLSTAKQLWDAVNEMYSDLGNSLQVYELKTKIRNTTQGIIAQYQRTVEKDHVMEFLAGLNMDLDEMRGCVLGKEPLPSISKAFSLKLDEKKVVAE
;
A
#
# COMPACT_ATOMS: atom_id res chain seq x y z
N MET A 1 39.98 -22.15 20.49
CA MET A 1 40.47 -20.91 19.87
C MET A 1 39.30 -20.26 19.13
N ILE A 2 38.64 -19.27 19.73
CA ILE A 2 37.34 -18.72 19.25
C ILE A 2 37.44 -18.21 17.80
N PHE A 3 38.60 -17.67 17.43
CA PHE A 3 38.91 -17.19 16.08
C PHE A 3 38.69 -18.26 14.99
N SER A 4 39.26 -19.45 15.17
CA SER A 4 39.12 -20.55 14.20
C SER A 4 37.72 -21.15 14.16
N TRP A 5 36.91 -20.99 15.22
CA TRP A 5 35.50 -21.41 15.20
C TRP A 5 34.64 -20.40 14.45
N LEU A 6 34.87 -19.09 14.67
CA LEU A 6 34.18 -18.03 13.95
C LEU A 6 34.46 -18.07 12.44
N VAL A 7 35.74 -18.18 12.04
CA VAL A 7 36.15 -18.21 10.62
C VAL A 7 35.62 -19.44 9.89
N ASN A 8 35.60 -20.61 10.54
CA ASN A 8 35.03 -21.83 9.95
C ASN A 8 33.50 -21.82 9.87
N SER A 9 32.84 -20.94 10.64
CA SER A 9 31.37 -20.80 10.64
C SER A 9 30.89 -19.75 9.64
N MET A 10 31.79 -19.03 8.96
CA MET A 10 31.48 -18.05 7.91
C MET A 10 31.59 -18.69 6.52
N GLU A 11 30.84 -18.15 5.56
CA GLU A 11 30.93 -18.55 4.16
C GLU A 11 32.32 -18.20 3.60
N LEU A 12 32.91 -19.10 2.78
CA LEU A 12 34.33 -19.05 2.38
C LEU A 12 34.75 -17.72 1.73
N GLU A 13 33.85 -17.04 1.03
CA GLU A 13 34.10 -15.74 0.38
C GLU A 13 34.25 -14.60 1.39
N ILE A 14 33.56 -14.68 2.53
CA ILE A 14 33.58 -13.67 3.60
C ILE A 14 34.75 -13.93 4.54
N GLY A 15 35.03 -15.21 4.85
CA GLY A 15 36.13 -15.61 5.72
C GLY A 15 37.53 -15.23 5.18
N GLN A 16 37.71 -15.19 3.86
CA GLN A 16 38.97 -14.78 3.22
C GLN A 16 39.28 -13.29 3.44
N THR A 17 38.28 -12.41 3.42
CA THR A 17 38.45 -10.98 3.70
C THR A 17 38.99 -10.73 5.11
N TYR A 18 38.65 -11.64 6.04
CA TYR A 18 39.05 -11.53 7.44
C TYR A 18 40.29 -12.37 7.83
N MET A 19 40.90 -13.11 6.90
CA MET A 19 42.12 -13.91 7.15
C MET A 19 43.32 -13.07 7.60
N TYR A 20 43.31 -11.76 7.35
CA TYR A 20 44.37 -10.83 7.74
C TYR A 20 44.19 -10.22 9.14
N LEU A 21 43.02 -10.43 9.79
CA LEU A 21 42.79 -9.94 11.14
C LEU A 21 43.47 -10.85 12.15
N SER A 22 44.34 -10.30 12.98
CA SER A 22 45.15 -11.07 13.94
C SER A 22 44.43 -11.33 15.27
N THR A 23 43.32 -10.64 15.54
CA THR A 23 42.62 -10.70 16.84
C THR A 23 41.13 -10.96 16.69
N ALA A 24 40.57 -11.83 17.53
CA ALA A 24 39.14 -12.17 17.56
C ALA A 24 38.22 -10.96 17.81
N LYS A 25 38.70 -9.96 18.55
CA LYS A 25 37.98 -8.69 18.77
C LYS A 25 37.80 -7.90 17.47
N GLN A 26 38.85 -7.79 16.65
CA GLN A 26 38.78 -7.07 15.39
C GLN A 26 37.84 -7.75 14.39
N LEU A 27 37.83 -9.10 14.39
CA LEU A 27 36.88 -9.88 13.59
C LEU A 27 35.45 -9.62 14.04
N TRP A 28 35.20 -9.67 15.35
CA TRP A 28 33.88 -9.39 15.92
C TRP A 28 33.40 -7.96 15.62
N ASP A 29 34.27 -6.96 15.80
CA ASP A 29 33.94 -5.56 15.56
C ASP A 29 33.62 -5.32 14.08
N ALA A 30 34.38 -5.89 13.14
CA ALA A 30 34.14 -5.75 11.70
C ALA A 30 32.88 -6.48 11.22
N VAL A 31 32.61 -7.68 11.75
CA VAL A 31 31.37 -8.42 11.49
C VAL A 31 30.18 -7.65 12.05
N ASN A 32 30.30 -7.15 13.27
CA ASN A 32 29.24 -6.37 13.90
C ASN A 32 28.98 -5.09 13.11
N GLU A 33 30.01 -4.37 12.65
CA GLU A 33 29.84 -3.17 11.81
C GLU A 33 29.18 -3.49 10.45
N MET A 34 29.63 -4.55 9.76
CA MET A 34 29.11 -4.93 8.44
C MET A 34 27.67 -5.42 8.48
N TYR A 35 27.28 -6.15 9.53
CA TYR A 35 25.93 -6.74 9.65
C TYR A 35 24.96 -5.93 10.51
N SER A 36 25.44 -5.02 11.38
CA SER A 36 24.56 -4.24 12.27
C SER A 36 23.73 -3.20 11.50
N ASP A 37 24.30 -2.57 10.47
CA ASP A 37 23.60 -1.47 9.79
C ASP A 37 22.76 -1.95 8.59
N LEU A 38 23.24 -2.99 7.89
CA LEU A 38 22.59 -3.54 6.70
C LEU A 38 21.24 -4.22 7.01
N GLY A 39 21.14 -4.93 8.14
CA GLY A 39 19.90 -5.59 8.56
C GLY A 39 18.84 -4.62 9.07
N ASN A 40 19.25 -3.57 9.76
CA ASN A 40 18.33 -2.60 10.36
C ASN A 40 17.75 -1.62 9.34
N SER A 41 18.58 -1.12 8.42
CA SER A 41 18.16 -0.13 7.42
C SER A 41 17.14 -0.68 6.42
N LEU A 42 17.33 -1.93 5.94
CA LEU A 42 16.37 -2.61 5.07
C LEU A 42 15.02 -2.82 5.76
N GLN A 43 15.04 -3.34 7.00
CA GLN A 43 13.82 -3.60 7.77
C GLN A 43 13.07 -2.30 8.09
N VAL A 44 13.78 -1.23 8.46
CA VAL A 44 13.18 0.09 8.69
C VAL A 44 12.56 0.63 7.40
N TYR A 45 13.20 0.45 6.25
CA TYR A 45 12.65 0.86 4.96
C TYR A 45 11.37 0.08 4.59
N GLU A 46 11.38 -1.24 4.77
CA GLU A 46 10.20 -2.08 4.55
C GLU A 46 9.05 -1.69 5.48
N LEU A 47 9.33 -1.47 6.77
CA LEU A 47 8.34 -1.04 7.75
C LEU A 47 7.77 0.35 7.40
N LYS A 48 8.63 1.31 7.05
CA LYS A 48 8.20 2.64 6.58
C LYS A 48 7.31 2.54 5.35
N THR A 49 7.65 1.67 4.40
CA THR A 49 6.88 1.45 3.19
C THR A 49 5.52 0.82 3.50
N LYS A 50 5.48 -0.21 4.37
CA LYS A 50 4.22 -0.83 4.84
C LYS A 50 3.32 0.19 5.52
N ILE A 51 3.85 0.98 6.47
CA ILE A 51 3.09 2.02 7.17
C ILE A 51 2.49 3.02 6.17
N ARG A 52 3.31 3.55 5.25
CA ARG A 52 2.85 4.50 4.23
C ARG A 52 1.72 3.92 3.39
N ASN A 53 1.87 2.67 2.93
CA ASN A 53 0.85 2.01 2.11
C ASN A 53 -0.45 1.77 2.90
N THR A 54 -0.36 1.36 4.16
CA THR A 54 -1.53 1.18 5.04
C THR A 54 -2.25 2.51 5.29
N THR A 55 -1.52 3.58 5.63
CA THR A 55 -2.10 4.91 5.84
C THR A 55 -2.79 5.42 4.59
N GLN A 56 -2.15 5.29 3.41
CA GLN A 56 -2.75 5.68 2.15
C GLN A 56 -4.00 4.86 1.81
N GLY A 57 -3.98 3.55 2.08
CA GLY A 57 -5.14 2.68 1.91
C GLY A 57 -6.34 3.09 2.78
N ILE A 58 -6.09 3.41 4.05
CA ILE A 58 -7.13 3.90 4.98
C ILE A 58 -7.72 5.22 4.50
N ILE A 59 -6.88 6.18 4.08
CA ILE A 59 -7.33 7.48 3.56
C ILE A 59 -8.19 7.29 2.30
N ALA A 60 -7.73 6.47 1.35
CA ALA A 60 -8.48 6.22 0.12
C ALA A 60 -9.81 5.48 0.38
N GLN A 61 -9.86 4.62 1.40
CA GLN A 61 -11.11 3.99 1.83
C GLN A 61 -12.06 5.00 2.46
N TYR A 62 -11.56 5.86 3.34
CA TYR A 62 -12.35 6.93 3.96
C TYR A 62 -12.94 7.87 2.91
N GLN A 63 -12.13 8.31 1.93
CA GLN A 63 -12.59 9.13 0.80
C GLN A 63 -13.72 8.44 0.02
N ARG A 64 -13.59 7.14 -0.28
CA ARG A 64 -14.66 6.37 -0.92
C ARG A 64 -15.94 6.30 -0.10
N THR A 65 -15.85 6.20 1.23
CA THR A 65 -17.03 6.22 2.10
C THR A 65 -17.70 7.59 2.06
N VAL A 66 -16.93 8.67 2.21
CA VAL A 66 -17.45 10.05 2.14
C VAL A 66 -18.10 10.33 0.78
N GLU A 67 -17.48 9.90 -0.33
CA GLU A 67 -18.07 10.04 -1.66
C GLU A 67 -19.40 9.28 -1.79
N LYS A 68 -19.49 8.06 -1.23
CA LYS A 68 -20.74 7.32 -1.19
C LYS A 68 -21.80 8.03 -0.37
N ASP A 69 -21.44 8.57 0.79
CA ASP A 69 -22.36 9.31 1.66
C ASP A 69 -22.89 10.56 0.94
N HIS A 70 -22.04 11.31 0.24
CA HIS A 70 -22.45 12.45 -0.58
C HIS A 70 -23.38 12.04 -1.74
N VAL A 71 -23.13 10.91 -2.40
CA VAL A 71 -24.03 10.38 -3.44
C VAL A 71 -25.39 10.05 -2.82
N MET A 72 -25.42 9.39 -1.67
CA MET A 72 -26.66 9.01 -0.99
C MET A 72 -27.46 10.24 -0.54
N GLU A 73 -26.82 11.23 0.07
CA GLU A 73 -27.46 12.49 0.47
C GLU A 73 -28.04 13.23 -0.74
N PHE A 74 -27.27 13.30 -1.84
CA PHE A 74 -27.75 13.88 -3.09
C PHE A 74 -28.99 13.15 -3.62
N LEU A 75 -28.97 11.82 -3.66
CA LEU A 75 -30.10 11.01 -4.12
C LEU A 75 -31.33 11.15 -3.21
N ALA A 76 -31.14 11.28 -1.91
CA ALA A 76 -32.23 11.50 -0.95
C ALA A 76 -32.91 12.85 -1.14
N GLY A 77 -32.15 13.88 -1.56
CA GLY A 77 -32.68 15.21 -1.90
C GLY A 77 -33.38 15.32 -3.26
N LEU A 78 -33.32 14.29 -4.12
CA LEU A 78 -33.99 14.31 -5.42
C LEU A 78 -35.53 14.28 -5.30
N ASN A 79 -36.21 15.02 -6.17
CA ASN A 79 -37.67 15.00 -6.28
C ASN A 79 -38.20 13.60 -6.66
N MET A 80 -39.45 13.28 -6.28
CA MET A 80 -40.13 12.01 -6.59
C MET A 80 -40.22 11.72 -8.09
N ASP A 81 -40.25 12.77 -8.94
CA ASP A 81 -40.22 12.61 -10.40
C ASP A 81 -38.91 11.99 -10.92
N LEU A 82 -37.87 11.95 -10.08
CA LEU A 82 -36.57 11.36 -10.36
C LEU A 82 -36.36 10.02 -9.63
N ASP A 83 -37.42 9.41 -9.10
CA ASP A 83 -37.30 8.15 -8.35
C ASP A 83 -36.80 6.99 -9.22
N GLU A 84 -37.18 6.97 -10.50
CA GLU A 84 -36.64 6.01 -11.48
C GLU A 84 -35.13 6.20 -11.70
N MET A 85 -34.64 7.46 -11.69
CA MET A 85 -33.21 7.77 -11.75
C MET A 85 -32.47 7.28 -10.50
N ARG A 86 -33.07 7.50 -9.33
CA ARG A 86 -32.56 7.01 -8.05
C ARG A 86 -32.42 5.48 -8.08
N GLY A 87 -33.44 4.76 -8.56
CA GLY A 87 -33.40 3.31 -8.71
C GLY A 87 -32.27 2.83 -9.64
N CYS A 88 -32.09 3.49 -10.79
CA CYS A 88 -31.02 3.14 -11.74
C CYS A 88 -29.62 3.36 -11.15
N VAL A 89 -29.39 4.47 -10.44
CA VAL A 89 -28.10 4.78 -9.80
C VAL A 89 -27.81 3.81 -8.65
N LEU A 90 -28.80 3.52 -7.80
CA LEU A 90 -28.66 2.60 -6.67
C LEU A 90 -28.46 1.14 -7.12
N GLY A 91 -28.96 0.77 -8.30
CA GLY A 91 -28.80 -0.57 -8.88
C GLY A 91 -27.42 -0.86 -9.51
N LYS A 92 -26.49 0.12 -9.54
CA LYS A 92 -25.14 -0.08 -10.08
C LYS A 92 -24.15 -0.48 -8.98
N GLU A 93 -23.38 -1.54 -9.22
CA GLU A 93 -22.22 -1.91 -8.42
C GLU A 93 -20.90 -1.82 -9.23
N PRO A 94 -19.87 -1.09 -8.76
CA PRO A 94 -19.88 -0.21 -7.59
C PRO A 94 -20.70 1.07 -7.84
N LEU A 95 -21.21 1.68 -6.76
CA LEU A 95 -22.01 2.90 -6.80
C LEU A 95 -21.27 4.00 -7.60
N PRO A 96 -21.87 4.57 -8.66
CA PRO A 96 -21.22 5.56 -9.49
C PRO A 96 -21.08 6.89 -8.73
N SER A 97 -20.06 7.67 -9.09
CA SER A 97 -19.94 9.04 -8.58
C SER A 97 -21.11 9.91 -9.05
N ILE A 98 -21.38 11.00 -8.34
CA ILE A 98 -22.46 11.95 -8.66
C ILE A 98 -22.39 12.38 -10.14
N SER A 99 -21.20 12.77 -10.62
CA SER A 99 -21.01 13.18 -12.02
C SER A 99 -21.35 12.06 -13.02
N LYS A 100 -21.00 10.81 -12.70
CA LYS A 100 -21.32 9.65 -13.55
C LYS A 100 -22.81 9.32 -13.50
N ALA A 101 -23.45 9.49 -12.35
CA ALA A 101 -24.90 9.33 -12.19
C ALA A 101 -25.69 10.29 -13.09
N PHE A 102 -25.25 11.55 -13.22
CA PHE A 102 -25.86 12.52 -14.14
C PHE A 102 -25.74 12.11 -15.61
N SER A 103 -24.66 11.44 -16.00
CA SER A 103 -24.44 10.99 -17.37
C SER A 103 -25.28 9.77 -17.76
N LEU A 104 -25.80 8.99 -16.79
CA LEU A 104 -26.48 7.71 -17.08
C LEU A 104 -27.75 7.84 -17.93
N LYS A 105 -28.56 8.90 -17.77
CA LYS A 105 -29.76 9.11 -18.63
C LYS A 105 -29.52 9.94 -19.90
N LEU A 106 -28.35 10.56 -20.04
CA LEU A 106 -28.01 11.26 -21.28
C LEU A 106 -27.77 10.29 -22.44
N ASP A 107 -27.33 9.06 -22.14
CA ASP A 107 -27.20 7.99 -23.14
C ASP A 107 -28.53 7.25 -23.39
N GLU A 108 -29.37 6.99 -22.38
CA GLU A 108 -30.67 6.32 -22.59
C GLU A 108 -31.63 7.12 -23.49
N LYS A 109 -31.60 8.46 -23.41
CA LYS A 109 -32.40 9.31 -24.31
C LYS A 109 -31.87 9.37 -25.75
N LYS A 110 -30.62 8.99 -26.01
CA LYS A 110 -30.07 8.92 -27.38
C LYS A 110 -30.44 7.64 -28.11
N VAL A 111 -30.57 6.51 -27.41
CA VAL A 111 -30.89 5.21 -28.02
C VAL A 111 -32.36 5.07 -28.42
N VAL A 112 -33.27 5.85 -27.83
CA VAL A 112 -34.71 5.82 -28.16
C VAL A 112 -35.06 6.79 -29.31
N ALA A 113 -34.10 7.56 -29.81
CA ALA A 113 -34.30 8.57 -30.86
C ALA A 113 -33.76 8.18 -32.26
N GLU A 114 -33.30 6.93 -32.44
CA GLU A 114 -32.88 6.36 -33.75
C GLU A 114 -33.81 5.24 -34.21
#